data_AF-A0A518GPQ9-F1
#
_entry.id   AF-A0A518GPQ9-F1
#
_cell.length_a   1.000
_cell.length_b   1.000
_cell.length_c   1.000
_cell.angle_alpha   90.00
_cell.angle_beta   90.00
_cell.angle_gamma   90.00
#
_symmetry.space_group_name_H-M   'P 1'
#
loop_
_entity.id
_entity.type
_entity.pdbx_description
1 polymer ?
#
loop_
_entity_poly.entity_id
_entity_poly.type
_entity_poly.pdbx_seq_one_letter_code
_entity_poly.pdbx_strand_id
1 'polypeptide(L)'
;MAAICIRDDRTWKCANWVYEGVCEAAQNHLQPNSMISLRIDESLESRVHYLDITDLSTEAISDFHQSVEKGLRDIKDKGDIAFALPECYPQFIAMSDELMFMLSSCLASK
;
A
#
# COMPACT_ATOMS: atom_id res chain seq x y z
N MET A 1 10.30 -11.41 -0.51
CA MET A 1 9.12 -11.14 -1.36
C MET A 1 7.99 -10.84 -0.42
N ALA A 2 7.28 -9.75 -0.67
CA ALA A 2 6.25 -9.20 0.19
C ALA A 2 4.85 -9.43 -0.38
N ALA A 3 3.81 -9.33 0.45
CA ALA A 3 2.43 -9.48 0.00
C ALA A 3 1.40 -8.68 0.81
N ILE A 4 0.33 -8.25 0.14
CA ILE A 4 -0.88 -7.71 0.76
C ILE A 4 -2.06 -8.61 0.36
N CYS A 5 -2.70 -9.24 1.34
CA CYS A 5 -3.91 -10.05 1.13
C CYS A 5 -5.15 -9.16 1.24
N ILE A 6 -5.91 -9.09 0.15
CA ILE A 6 -7.11 -8.28 -0.06
C ILE A 6 -8.31 -9.24 -0.20
N ARG A 7 -9.52 -8.77 0.08
CA ARG A 7 -10.76 -9.55 -0.07
C ARG A 7 -10.89 -10.23 -1.44
N ASP A 8 -11.72 -11.28 -1.46
CA ASP A 8 -12.00 -12.14 -2.62
C ASP A 8 -10.79 -12.95 -3.09
N ASP A 9 -10.00 -13.47 -2.14
CA ASP A 9 -8.78 -14.27 -2.38
C ASP A 9 -7.72 -13.55 -3.24
N ARG A 10 -7.74 -12.22 -3.26
CA ARG A 10 -6.82 -11.41 -4.04
C ARG A 10 -5.57 -11.12 -3.24
N THR A 11 -4.41 -11.53 -3.76
CA THR A 11 -3.12 -11.22 -3.13
C THR A 11 -2.28 -10.38 -4.07
N TRP A 12 -1.92 -9.17 -3.66
CA TRP A 12 -0.90 -8.37 -4.34
C TRP A 12 0.47 -8.80 -3.84
N LYS A 13 1.42 -9.06 -4.76
CA LYS A 13 2.77 -9.53 -4.42
C LYS A 13 3.80 -8.63 -5.07
N CYS A 14 4.85 -8.28 -4.33
CA CYS A 14 5.88 -7.37 -4.82
C CYS A 14 7.23 -7.60 -4.15
N ALA A 15 8.24 -6.85 -4.57
CA ALA A 15 9.51 -6.77 -3.88
C ALA A 15 9.36 -6.01 -2.55
N ASN A 16 10.15 -6.38 -1.54
CA ASN A 16 10.04 -5.80 -0.20
C ASN A 16 10.17 -4.27 -0.20
N TRP A 17 11.04 -3.72 -1.03
CA TRP A 17 11.23 -2.26 -1.13
C TRP A 17 9.99 -1.53 -1.70
N VAL A 18 9.22 -2.18 -2.58
CA VAL A 18 7.97 -1.63 -3.11
C VAL A 18 6.92 -1.62 -2.00
N TYR A 19 6.83 -2.74 -1.27
CA TYR A 19 5.94 -2.88 -0.13
C TYR A 19 6.19 -1.81 0.93
N GLU A 20 7.44 -1.67 1.36
CA GLU A 20 7.86 -0.66 2.35
C GLU A 20 7.48 0.74 1.89
N GLY A 21 7.83 1.10 0.65
CA GLY A 21 7.50 2.42 0.10
C GLY A 21 6.00 2.72 0.04
N VAL A 22 5.17 1.72 -0.32
CA VAL A 22 3.71 1.87 -0.31
C VAL A 22 3.17 2.02 1.11
N CYS A 23 3.63 1.19 2.05
CA CYS A 23 3.20 1.20 3.45
C CYS A 23 3.57 2.53 4.13
N GLU A 24 4.80 3.00 3.97
CA GLU A 24 5.25 4.29 4.49
C GLU A 24 4.47 5.45 3.86
N ALA A 25 4.22 5.40 2.55
CA ALA A 25 3.42 6.40 1.86
C ALA A 25 1.98 6.45 2.41
N ALA A 26 1.37 5.29 2.67
CA ALA A 26 0.03 5.20 3.26
C ALA A 26 0.00 5.73 4.70
N GLN A 27 0.99 5.39 5.53
CA GLN A 27 1.04 5.79 6.94
C GLN A 27 1.04 7.31 7.14
N ASN A 28 1.68 8.06 6.24
CA ASN A 28 1.67 9.53 6.28
C ASN A 28 0.27 10.14 6.18
N HIS A 29 -0.71 9.38 5.68
CA HIS A 29 -2.08 9.84 5.42
C HIS A 29 -3.14 9.05 6.20
N LEU A 30 -2.76 8.06 7.00
CA LEU A 30 -3.68 7.28 7.82
C LEU A 30 -3.94 7.97 9.14
N GLN A 31 -5.14 7.76 9.70
CA GLN A 31 -5.42 8.17 11.06
C GLN A 31 -4.52 7.38 12.02
N PRO A 32 -3.81 8.06 12.95
CA PRO A 32 -3.04 7.39 13.99
C PRO A 32 -3.94 6.43 14.77
N ASN A 33 -3.48 5.20 14.99
CA ASN A 33 -4.22 4.13 15.66
C ASN A 33 -5.42 3.54 14.90
N SER A 34 -5.59 3.83 13.62
CA SER A 34 -6.49 3.03 12.78
C SER A 34 -6.00 1.58 12.72
N MET A 35 -6.93 0.62 12.61
CA MET A 35 -6.59 -0.82 12.57
C MET A 35 -5.56 -1.15 11.47
N ILE A 36 -5.71 -0.49 10.32
CA ILE A 36 -4.78 -0.62 9.20
C ILE A 36 -3.40 -0.04 9.52
N SER A 37 -3.31 1.10 10.21
CA SER A 37 -2.03 1.69 10.62
C SER A 37 -1.26 0.73 11.52
N LEU A 38 -1.93 0.18 12.54
CA LEU A 38 -1.33 -0.76 13.50
C LEU A 38 -0.80 -2.02 12.80
N ARG A 39 -1.56 -2.58 11.84
CA ARG A 39 -1.12 -3.76 11.08
C ARG A 39 0.06 -3.46 10.17
N ILE A 40 0.13 -2.26 9.60
CA ILE A 40 1.31 -1.84 8.81
C ILE A 40 2.53 -1.75 9.74
N ASP A 41 2.41 -1.12 10.90
CA ASP A 41 3.49 -1.02 11.89
C ASP A 41 4.02 -2.42 12.27
N GLU A 42 3.13 -3.33 12.67
CA GLU A 42 3.48 -4.72 13.00
C GLU A 42 4.14 -5.46 11.83
N SER A 43 3.66 -5.23 10.60
CA SER A 43 4.25 -5.85 9.41
C SER A 43 5.66 -5.34 9.14
N LEU A 44 5.93 -4.05 9.33
CA LEU A 44 7.24 -3.46 9.07
C LEU A 44 8.25 -3.88 10.15
N GLU A 45 7.80 -3.99 11.41
CA GLU A 45 8.63 -4.47 12.53
C GLU A 45 8.99 -5.95 12.42
N SER A 46 8.05 -6.79 11.98
CA SER A 46 8.22 -8.26 11.93
C SER A 46 9.19 -8.75 10.85
N ARG A 47 9.58 -7.89 9.88
CA ARG A 47 10.38 -8.25 8.69
C ARG A 47 9.74 -9.32 7.78
N VAL A 48 8.47 -9.65 7.99
CA VAL A 48 7.74 -10.62 7.17
C VAL A 48 7.12 -9.94 5.94
N HIS A 49 7.06 -8.60 5.90
CA HIS A 49 6.52 -7.80 4.78
C HIS A 49 5.21 -8.37 4.24
N TYR A 50 4.30 -8.65 5.17
CA TYR A 50 3.03 -9.29 4.92
C TYR A 50 1.94 -8.53 5.67
N LEU A 51 0.92 -8.11 4.93
CA LEU A 51 -0.23 -7.41 5.48
C LEU A 51 -1.51 -8.13 5.03
N ASP A 52 -2.28 -8.60 6.01
CA ASP A 52 -3.60 -9.16 5.76
C ASP A 52 -4.67 -8.11 6.08
N ILE A 53 -5.51 -7.79 5.09
CA ILE A 53 -6.64 -6.87 5.24
C ILE A 53 -7.96 -7.51 4.81
N THR A 54 -8.00 -8.85 4.69
CA THR A 54 -9.18 -9.58 4.20
C THR A 54 -10.39 -9.44 5.13
N ASP A 55 -10.17 -9.32 6.43
CA ASP A 55 -11.19 -9.19 7.48
C ASP A 55 -11.56 -7.73 7.82
N LEU A 56 -10.85 -6.74 7.29
CA LEU A 56 -11.13 -5.33 7.56
C LEU A 56 -12.46 -4.89 6.93
N SER A 57 -13.11 -3.86 7.50
CA SER A 57 -14.35 -3.29 6.98
C SER A 57 -14.13 -2.58 5.63
N THR A 58 -15.21 -2.37 4.87
CA THR A 58 -15.12 -1.68 3.56
C THR A 58 -14.66 -0.23 3.76
N GLU A 59 -15.05 0.38 4.88
CA GLU A 59 -14.60 1.71 5.29
C GLU A 59 -13.09 1.72 5.55
N ALA A 60 -12.56 0.73 6.30
CA ALA A 60 -11.12 0.64 6.55
C ALA A 60 -10.30 0.38 5.27
N ILE A 61 -10.82 -0.42 4.32
CA ILE A 61 -10.19 -0.63 3.01
C ILE A 61 -10.25 0.66 2.18
N SER A 62 -11.36 1.40 2.24
CA SER A 62 -11.50 2.71 1.57
C SER A 62 -10.52 3.72 2.14
N ASP A 63 -10.36 3.79 3.46
CA ASP A 63 -9.39 4.66 4.12
C ASP A 63 -7.97 4.30 3.69
N PHE A 64 -7.61 3.01 3.70
CA PHE A 64 -6.32 2.55 3.22
C PHE A 64 -6.07 2.92 1.75
N HIS A 65 -7.05 2.68 0.87
CA HIS A 65 -6.98 3.04 -0.54
C HIS A 65 -6.73 4.54 -0.73
N GLN A 66 -7.47 5.40 -0.03
CA GLN A 66 -7.29 6.85 -0.11
C GLN A 66 -5.94 7.31 0.43
N SER A 67 -5.44 6.68 1.49
CA SER A 67 -4.13 6.99 2.06
C SER A 67 -2.99 6.56 1.14
N VAL A 68 -3.07 5.38 0.51
CA VAL A 68 -2.13 4.97 -0.54
C VAL A 68 -2.19 5.94 -1.71
N GLU A 69 -3.38 6.31 -2.19
CA GLU A 69 -3.55 7.25 -3.30
C GLU A 69 -2.84 8.59 -3.04
N LYS A 70 -3.05 9.17 -1.86
CA LYS A 70 -2.42 10.43 -1.46
C LYS A 70 -0.92 10.29 -1.33
N GLY A 71 -0.43 9.23 -0.68
CA GLY A 71 0.99 8.97 -0.53
C GLY A 71 1.70 8.79 -1.89
N LEU A 72 1.07 8.06 -2.82
CA LEU A 72 1.59 7.90 -4.18
C LEU A 72 1.57 9.21 -4.96
N ARG A 73 0.56 10.06 -4.77
CA ARG A 73 0.52 11.41 -5.37
C ARG A 73 1.69 12.25 -4.88
N ASP A 74 1.96 12.28 -3.57
CA ASP A 74 3.09 13.02 -3.01
C ASP A 74 4.44 12.55 -3.57
N ILE A 75 4.58 11.24 -3.79
CA ILE A 75 5.77 10.66 -4.44
C ILE A 75 5.84 11.06 -5.92
N LYS A 76 4.72 10.99 -6.64
CA LYS A 76 4.64 11.38 -8.06
C LYS A 76 4.98 12.86 -8.26
N ASP A 77 4.51 13.74 -7.38
CA ASP A 77 4.76 15.18 -7.42
C ASP A 77 6.23 15.52 -7.18
N LYS A 78 6.94 14.73 -6.36
CA LYS A 78 8.38 14.86 -6.13
C LYS A 78 9.24 14.30 -7.26
N GLY A 79 8.69 13.39 -8.06
CA GLY A 79 9.38 12.73 -9.16
C GLY A 79 10.43 11.70 -8.73
N ASP A 80 11.22 11.24 -9.71
CA ASP A 80 12.28 10.23 -9.55
C ASP A 80 13.49 10.72 -8.73
N ILE A 81 13.74 12.03 -8.71
CA ILE A 81 14.84 12.66 -7.97
C ILE A 81 14.71 12.45 -6.45
N ALA A 82 13.49 12.27 -5.94
CA ALA A 82 13.24 12.00 -4.54
C ALA A 82 13.38 10.51 -4.16
N PHE A 83 13.63 9.63 -5.13
CA PHE A 83 13.82 8.21 -4.90
C PHE A 83 15.32 7.90 -4.68
N ALA A 84 15.62 7.05 -3.69
CA ALA A 84 17.00 6.64 -3.42
C ALA A 84 17.68 5.95 -4.61
N LEU A 85 16.87 5.27 -5.43
CA LEU A 85 17.25 4.63 -6.69
C LEU A 85 16.28 5.11 -7.79
N PRO A 86 16.59 6.21 -8.49
CA PRO A 86 15.70 6.77 -9.53
C PRO A 86 15.35 5.75 -10.63
N GLU A 87 16.26 4.84 -10.97
CA GLU A 87 16.04 3.77 -11.95
C GLU A 87 14.94 2.78 -11.54
N CYS A 88 14.64 2.64 -10.25
CA CYS A 88 13.57 1.80 -9.72
C CYS A 88 12.22 2.51 -9.71
N TYR A 89 12.19 3.84 -9.89
CA TYR A 89 10.96 4.63 -9.83
C TYR A 89 9.86 4.16 -10.80
N PRO A 90 10.14 3.87 -12.10
CA PRO A 90 9.10 3.39 -13.00
C PRO A 90 8.46 2.07 -12.54
N GLN A 91 9.28 1.16 -11.99
CA GLN A 91 8.79 -0.12 -11.45
C GLN A 91 7.95 0.09 -10.19
N PHE A 92 8.37 1.01 -9.30
CA PHE A 92 7.62 1.38 -8.10
C PHE A 92 6.21 1.84 -8.46
N ILE A 93 6.10 2.77 -9.42
CA ILE A 93 4.83 3.32 -9.87
C ILE A 93 3.95 2.23 -10.48
N ALA A 94 4.50 1.41 -11.38
CA ALA A 94 3.73 0.34 -12.02
C ALA A 94 3.14 -0.67 -11.01
N MET A 95 3.94 -1.10 -10.03
CA MET A 95 3.47 -2.04 -8.99
C MET A 95 2.47 -1.38 -8.03
N SER A 96 2.65 -0.10 -7.73
CA SER A 96 1.73 0.65 -6.87
C SER A 96 0.37 0.89 -7.56
N ASP A 97 0.38 1.17 -8.87
CA ASP A 97 -0.84 1.31 -9.66
C ASP A 97 -1.59 -0.04 -9.77
N GLU A 98 -0.88 -1.18 -9.81
CA GLU A 98 -1.49 -2.51 -9.71
C GLU A 98 -2.24 -2.71 -8.37
N LEU A 99 -1.61 -2.36 -7.24
CA LEU A 99 -2.25 -2.42 -5.93
C LEU A 99 -3.51 -1.53 -5.89
N MET A 100 -3.41 -0.31 -6.40
CA MET A 100 -4.54 0.63 -6.45
C MET A 100 -5.71 0.07 -7.27
N PHE A 101 -5.42 -0.58 -8.40
CA PHE A 101 -6.45 -1.25 -9.20
C PHE A 101 -7.15 -2.37 -8.42
N MET A 102 -6.40 -3.18 -7.67
CA MET A 102 -6.97 -4.26 -6.85
C MET A 102 -7.86 -3.72 -5.72
N LEU A 103 -7.40 -2.69 -5.01
CA LEU A 103 -8.17 -2.03 -3.95
C LEU A 103 -9.44 -1.35 -4.49
N SER A 104 -9.33 -0.61 -5.60
CA SER A 104 -10.49 0.01 -6.28
C SER A 104 -11.53 -1.03 -6.70
N SER A 105 -11.07 -2.15 -7.27
CA SER A 105 -11.95 -3.24 -7.68
C SER A 105 -12.67 -3.89 -6.48
N CYS A 106 -12.03 -3.98 -5.32
CA CYS A 106 -12.66 -4.44 -4.08
C CYS A 106 -13.77 -3.50 -3.59
N LEU A 107 -13.61 -2.20 -3.78
CA LEU A 107 -14.61 -1.21 -3.36
C LEU A 107 -15.80 -1.11 -4.33
N ALA A 108 -15.61 -1.52 -5.58
CA ALA A 108 -16.64 -1.48 -6.63
C ALA A 108 -17.58 -2.70 -6.64
N SER A 109 -17.17 -3.85 -6.09
CA SER A 109 -17.92 -5.13 -6.10
C SER A 109 -19.14 -5.18 -5.15
N LYS A 110 -19.91 -4.09 -5.04
CA LYS A 110 -21.15 -4.05 -4.23
C LYS A 110 -22.31 -4.79 -4.89
#